data_AF-A0A961UAS0-F1
#
_entry.id   AF-A0A961UAS0-F1
#
_cell.length_a   1.000
_cell.length_b   1.000
_cell.length_c   1.000
_cell.angle_alpha   90.00
_cell.angle_beta   90.00
_cell.angle_gamma   90.00
#
_symmetry.space_group_name_H-M   'P 1'
#
loop_
_entity.id
_entity.type
_entity.pdbx_description
1 polymer ?
#
loop_
_entity_poly.entity_id
_entity_poly.type
_entity_poly.pdbx_seq_one_letter_code
_entity_poly.pdbx_strand_id
1 'polypeptide(L)'
;MRAGFATIFALALSAPAALADDCADRMAELHMQSMHRENMVVVVTTALPDYGSSLKDEFRYATDGDYMIMPMSDNPWTLYRGGVLFQSPDKGKSWKKLRSLDKAEMDEAAASELKEYQDQVGSIQNAVCRDKTIKGVNYETVRADMKVRLPEPTEMRTIYQVSRDDGTIVRSISLITSDGLRTLVDERRTPAPGLTLPEPE
;
A
#
# COMPACT_ATOMS: atom_id res chain seq x y z
N MET A 1 -71.14 -1.50 -7.78
CA MET A 1 -69.99 -2.22 -8.37
C MET A 1 -68.72 -1.71 -7.68
N ARG A 2 -67.82 -2.59 -7.25
CA ARG A 2 -66.56 -2.27 -6.54
C ARG A 2 -65.45 -3.18 -7.08
N ALA A 3 -64.20 -2.79 -6.81
CA ALA A 3 -62.94 -3.36 -7.30
C ALA A 3 -62.56 -2.94 -8.74
N GLY A 4 -61.29 -2.59 -9.02
CA GLY A 4 -60.17 -2.51 -8.08
C GLY A 4 -58.98 -1.69 -8.59
N PHE A 5 -58.23 -1.11 -7.66
CA PHE A 5 -56.90 -0.56 -7.92
C PHE A 5 -55.88 -1.69 -7.88
N ALA A 6 -55.16 -1.90 -8.98
CA ALA A 6 -54.01 -2.79 -9.02
C ALA A 6 -52.74 -2.03 -8.62
N THR A 7 -52.35 -2.12 -7.35
CA THR A 7 -51.09 -1.54 -6.87
C THR A 7 -49.93 -2.40 -7.33
N ILE A 8 -49.15 -1.91 -8.29
CA ILE A 8 -47.90 -2.56 -8.72
C ILE A 8 -46.86 -2.36 -7.60
N PHE A 9 -46.57 -3.43 -6.85
CA PHE A 9 -45.45 -3.46 -5.91
C PHE A 9 -44.14 -3.49 -6.70
N ALA A 10 -43.39 -2.39 -6.66
CA ALA A 10 -42.03 -2.37 -7.17
C ALA A 10 -41.12 -3.19 -6.23
N LEU A 11 -40.74 -4.40 -6.66
CA LEU A 11 -39.69 -5.19 -6.03
C LEU A 11 -38.35 -4.48 -6.21
N ALA A 12 -37.98 -3.66 -5.22
CA ALA A 12 -36.61 -3.22 -5.06
C ALA A 12 -35.73 -4.45 -4.79
N LEU A 13 -34.81 -4.78 -5.70
CA LEU A 13 -33.80 -5.80 -5.45
C LEU A 13 -32.80 -5.28 -4.42
N SER A 14 -33.10 -5.48 -3.14
CA SER A 14 -32.21 -5.23 -2.02
C SER A 14 -31.10 -6.29 -1.98
N ALA A 15 -30.03 -6.06 -2.72
CA ALA A 15 -28.77 -6.78 -2.57
C ALA A 15 -27.59 -5.80 -2.74
N PRO A 16 -26.48 -5.92 -1.99
CA PRO A 16 -26.26 -6.77 -0.81
C PRO A 16 -25.46 -6.09 0.33
N ALA A 17 -25.86 -6.28 1.59
CA ALA A 17 -24.98 -5.99 2.73
C ALA A 17 -23.77 -6.94 2.76
N ALA A 18 -24.00 -8.24 2.53
CA ALA A 18 -22.98 -9.29 2.59
C ALA A 18 -21.74 -9.01 1.72
N LEU A 19 -21.89 -8.58 0.45
CA LEU A 19 -20.70 -8.30 -0.39
C LEU A 19 -19.97 -7.02 0.04
N ALA A 20 -20.58 -6.13 0.82
CA ALA A 20 -19.89 -4.97 1.37
C ALA A 20 -18.99 -5.38 2.55
N ASP A 21 -19.50 -6.29 3.40
CA ASP A 21 -18.75 -6.90 4.50
C ASP A 21 -17.59 -7.76 3.95
N ASP A 22 -17.85 -8.65 2.98
CA ASP A 22 -16.83 -9.46 2.29
C ASP A 22 -15.71 -8.58 1.69
N CYS A 23 -16.05 -7.40 1.17
CA CYS A 23 -15.08 -6.45 0.61
C CYS A 23 -14.32 -5.65 1.65
N ALA A 24 -14.88 -5.44 2.85
CA ALA A 24 -14.17 -4.84 3.97
C ALA A 24 -13.13 -5.82 4.53
N ASP A 25 -13.50 -7.09 4.70
CA ASP A 25 -12.59 -8.16 5.11
C ASP A 25 -11.48 -8.38 4.08
N ARG A 26 -11.82 -8.43 2.78
CA ARG A 26 -10.84 -8.51 1.70
C ARG A 26 -9.91 -7.30 1.66
N MET A 27 -10.40 -6.09 1.94
CA MET A 27 -9.56 -4.90 2.07
C MET A 27 -8.60 -5.03 3.25
N ALA A 28 -9.06 -5.54 4.40
CA ALA A 28 -8.23 -5.75 5.58
C ALA A 28 -7.11 -6.76 5.31
N GLU A 29 -7.45 -7.90 4.68
CA GLU A 29 -6.50 -8.93 4.27
C GLU A 29 -5.41 -8.33 3.36
N LEU A 30 -5.78 -7.62 2.29
CA LEU A 30 -4.84 -7.01 1.35
C LEU A 30 -3.99 -5.90 2.00
N HIS A 31 -4.57 -5.14 2.92
CA HIS A 31 -3.83 -4.11 3.66
C HIS A 31 -2.76 -4.73 4.55
N MET A 32 -3.09 -5.78 5.31
CA MET A 32 -2.12 -6.55 6.09
C MET A 32 -1.10 -7.26 5.18
N GLN A 33 -1.52 -7.89 4.09
CA GLN A 33 -0.63 -8.50 3.09
C GLN A 33 0.39 -7.49 2.55
N SER A 34 -0.01 -6.21 2.40
CA SER A 34 0.89 -5.18 1.89
C SER A 34 2.07 -4.84 2.81
N MET A 35 2.03 -5.25 4.08
CA MET A 35 3.18 -5.22 5.02
C MET A 35 4.22 -6.31 4.74
N HIS A 36 3.83 -7.44 4.13
CA HIS A 36 4.72 -8.58 3.95
C HIS A 36 5.76 -8.28 2.86
N ARG A 37 7.03 -8.28 3.29
CA ARG A 37 8.20 -7.94 2.47
C ARG A 37 8.85 -9.21 1.94
N GLU A 38 8.23 -9.79 0.92
CA GLU A 38 8.88 -10.82 0.10
C GLU A 38 9.96 -10.20 -0.80
N ASN A 39 10.72 -11.04 -1.53
CA ASN A 39 11.71 -10.57 -2.51
C ASN A 39 11.00 -9.80 -3.64
N MET A 40 11.01 -8.47 -3.57
CA MET A 40 10.21 -7.62 -4.45
C MET A 40 10.88 -6.28 -4.75
N VAL A 41 10.56 -5.73 -5.93
CA VAL A 41 10.85 -4.34 -6.29
C VAL A 41 9.54 -3.55 -6.22
N VAL A 42 9.55 -2.43 -5.50
CA VAL A 42 8.43 -1.50 -5.39
C VAL A 42 8.84 -0.14 -5.91
N VAL A 43 8.23 0.31 -7.00
CA VAL A 43 8.42 1.68 -7.51
C VAL A 43 7.28 2.54 -6.98
N VAL A 44 7.60 3.47 -6.09
CA VAL A 44 6.65 4.40 -5.50
C VAL A 44 6.73 5.74 -6.23
N THR A 45 5.60 6.28 -6.66
CA THR A 45 5.49 7.64 -7.18
C THR A 45 4.58 8.44 -6.26
N THR A 46 5.12 9.46 -5.60
CA THR A 46 4.40 10.34 -4.68
C THR A 46 4.18 11.68 -5.38
N ALA A 47 2.98 11.91 -5.90
CA ALA A 47 2.58 13.19 -6.47
C ALA A 47 1.97 14.10 -5.38
N LEU A 48 2.33 15.38 -5.44
CA LEU A 48 1.83 16.46 -4.60
C LEU A 48 1.11 17.46 -5.53
N PRO A 49 -0.15 17.18 -5.93
CA PRO A 49 -0.78 17.89 -7.05
C PRO A 49 -0.97 19.38 -6.77
N ASP A 50 -1.22 19.74 -5.51
CA ASP A 50 -1.41 21.11 -5.06
C ASP A 50 -0.11 21.95 -5.09
N TYR A 51 1.04 21.28 -5.22
CA TYR A 51 2.37 21.89 -5.40
C TYR A 51 2.94 21.66 -6.81
N GLY A 52 2.21 20.98 -7.70
CA GLY A 52 2.67 20.69 -9.07
C GLY A 52 3.91 19.80 -9.16
N SER A 53 4.25 19.05 -8.10
CA SER A 53 5.50 18.28 -8.00
C SER A 53 5.25 16.78 -7.78
N SER A 54 6.27 15.97 -8.05
CA SER A 54 6.24 14.53 -7.79
C SER A 54 7.62 14.00 -7.46
N LEU A 55 7.69 13.14 -6.45
CA LEU A 55 8.84 12.33 -6.10
C LEU A 55 8.65 10.91 -6.64
N LYS A 56 9.75 10.20 -6.87
CA LYS A 56 9.73 8.81 -7.31
C LYS A 56 10.95 8.08 -6.77
N ASP A 57 10.69 6.95 -6.14
CA ASP A 57 11.69 6.15 -5.45
C ASP A 57 11.53 4.68 -5.84
N GLU A 58 12.62 3.93 -5.92
CA GLU A 58 12.62 2.46 -6.06
C GLU A 58 13.07 1.82 -4.76
N PHE A 59 12.21 1.00 -4.18
CA PHE A 59 12.48 0.17 -3.02
C PHE A 59 12.76 -1.25 -3.48
N ARG A 60 13.71 -1.91 -2.84
CA ARG A 60 14.00 -3.34 -3.02
C ARG A 60 14.00 -4.00 -1.65
N TYR A 61 13.09 -4.94 -1.44
CA TYR A 61 12.95 -5.65 -0.17
C TYR A 61 13.41 -7.09 -0.35
N ALA A 62 14.21 -7.59 0.60
CA ALA A 62 14.64 -8.98 0.66
C ALA A 62 13.88 -9.74 1.76
N THR A 63 13.77 -11.06 1.61
CA THR A 63 13.01 -11.96 2.51
C THR A 63 13.51 -12.04 3.95
N ASP A 64 14.72 -11.57 4.24
CA ASP A 64 15.30 -11.48 5.59
C ASP A 64 14.96 -10.17 6.31
N GLY A 65 14.23 -9.26 5.64
CA GLY A 65 13.89 -7.93 6.15
C GLY A 65 14.91 -6.84 5.78
N ASP A 66 16.02 -7.19 5.10
CA ASP A 66 16.90 -6.19 4.49
C ASP A 66 16.15 -5.41 3.41
N TYR A 67 16.47 -4.13 3.26
CA TYR A 67 15.88 -3.32 2.20
C TYR A 67 16.79 -2.19 1.73
N MET A 68 16.66 -1.84 0.46
CA MET A 68 17.34 -0.70 -0.15
C MET A 68 16.33 0.29 -0.72
N ILE A 69 16.55 1.57 -0.47
CA ILE A 69 15.79 2.70 -1.01
C ILE A 69 16.70 3.47 -1.96
N MET A 70 16.25 3.63 -3.20
CA MET A 70 16.95 4.35 -4.26
C MET A 70 16.05 5.48 -4.77
N PRO A 71 16.22 6.70 -4.23
CA PRO A 71 15.55 7.86 -4.79
C PRO A 71 15.95 8.09 -6.25
N MET A 72 14.99 8.51 -7.09
CA MET A 72 15.29 8.97 -8.45
C MET A 72 15.69 10.46 -8.50
N SER A 73 15.70 11.13 -7.35
CA SER A 73 16.37 12.42 -7.15
C SER A 73 17.88 12.24 -6.91
N ASP A 74 18.59 13.32 -6.60
CA ASP A 74 20.00 13.26 -6.17
C ASP A 74 20.18 13.04 -4.66
N ASN A 75 19.12 12.61 -3.97
CA ASN A 75 19.23 12.16 -2.58
C ASN A 75 20.07 10.86 -2.51
N PRO A 76 20.91 10.69 -1.47
CA PRO A 76 21.66 9.46 -1.27
C PRO A 76 20.76 8.22 -1.19
N TRP A 77 21.25 7.10 -1.71
CA TRP A 77 20.61 5.80 -1.52
C TRP A 77 20.78 5.33 -0.07
N THR A 78 19.82 4.57 0.43
CA THR A 78 19.83 4.00 1.78
C THR A 78 19.73 2.50 1.71
N LEU A 79 20.51 1.78 2.52
CA LEU A 79 20.43 0.33 2.68
C LEU A 79 20.30 0.03 4.16
N TYR A 80 19.23 -0.66 4.54
CA TYR A 80 19.13 -1.34 5.81
C TYR A 80 19.53 -2.80 5.59
N ARG A 81 20.54 -3.25 6.35
CA ARG A 81 21.14 -4.58 6.25
C ARG A 81 21.51 -5.13 7.61
N GLY A 82 20.94 -6.26 8.02
CA GLY A 82 21.34 -7.01 9.21
C GLY A 82 21.41 -6.17 10.50
N GLY A 83 20.44 -5.27 10.73
CA GLY A 83 20.45 -4.34 11.86
C GLY A 83 21.36 -3.11 11.69
N VAL A 84 21.85 -2.82 10.48
CA VAL A 84 22.73 -1.68 10.21
C VAL A 84 22.15 -0.81 9.09
N LEU A 85 22.12 0.50 9.31
CA LEU A 85 21.70 1.48 8.33
C LEU A 85 22.94 2.10 7.65
N PHE A 86 23.01 1.95 6.33
CA PHE A 86 24.04 2.50 5.46
C PHE A 86 23.46 3.54 4.51
N GLN A 87 24.31 4.43 4.03
CA GLN A 87 23.99 5.43 3.01
C GLN A 87 25.05 5.45 1.91
N SER A 88 24.62 5.62 0.67
CA SER A 88 25.50 5.76 -0.50
C SER A 88 25.19 7.07 -1.25
N PRO A 89 26.11 8.06 -1.23
CA PRO A 89 25.93 9.32 -1.97
C PRO A 89 26.23 9.19 -3.47
N ASP A 90 26.83 8.07 -3.91
CA ASP A 90 27.34 7.86 -5.26
C ASP A 90 26.59 6.77 -6.04
N LYS A 91 25.33 6.52 -5.64
CA LYS A 91 24.37 5.60 -6.27
C LYS A 91 24.86 4.14 -6.25
N GLY A 92 25.27 3.70 -5.06
CA GLY A 92 25.59 2.32 -4.71
C GLY A 92 27.07 1.91 -4.88
N LYS A 93 27.98 2.83 -5.24
CA LYS A 93 29.40 2.50 -5.49
C LYS A 93 30.22 2.44 -4.21
N SER A 94 29.91 3.28 -3.24
CA SER A 94 30.45 3.23 -1.88
C SER A 94 29.33 3.36 -0.86
N TRP A 95 29.51 2.72 0.30
CA TRP A 95 28.55 2.69 1.38
C TRP A 95 29.19 3.19 2.67
N LYS A 96 28.52 4.11 3.34
CA LYS A 96 28.90 4.62 4.66
C LYS A 96 27.89 4.15 5.70
N LYS A 97 28.36 3.43 6.72
CA LYS A 97 27.55 3.14 7.92
C LYS A 97 27.11 4.45 8.56
N LEU A 98 25.79 4.64 8.72
CA LEU A 98 25.20 5.73 9.49
C LEU A 98 25.10 5.34 10.97
N ARG A 99 24.47 4.20 11.25
CA ARG A 99 24.29 3.66 12.60
C ARG A 99 23.98 2.17 12.57
N SER A 100 24.19 1.49 13.70
CA SER A 100 23.45 0.26 13.99
C SER A 100 22.10 0.60 14.61
N LEU A 101 21.13 -0.27 14.39
CA LEU A 101 19.87 -0.36 15.11
C LEU A 101 20.02 -1.48 16.15
N ASP A 102 19.62 -1.24 17.39
CA ASP A 102 19.54 -2.33 18.38
C ASP A 102 18.22 -3.12 18.24
N LYS A 103 18.16 -4.31 18.87
CA LYS A 103 16.98 -5.18 18.75
C LYS A 103 15.72 -4.56 19.35
N ALA A 104 15.83 -3.77 20.43
CA ALA A 104 14.67 -3.13 21.04
C ALA A 104 14.11 -2.03 20.13
N GLU A 105 14.96 -1.21 19.51
CA GLU A 105 14.52 -0.22 18.49
C GLU A 105 13.77 -0.89 17.33
N MET A 106 14.26 -2.04 16.84
CA MET A 106 13.65 -2.77 15.73
C MET A 106 12.31 -3.41 16.12
N ASP A 107 12.25 -4.04 17.30
CA ASP A 107 11.04 -4.66 17.82
C ASP A 107 9.95 -3.59 18.11
N GLU A 108 10.34 -2.42 18.64
CA GLU A 108 9.44 -1.28 18.88
C GLU A 108 8.91 -0.70 17.56
N ALA A 109 9.79 -0.50 16.56
CA ALA A 109 9.39 -0.01 15.25
C ALA A 109 8.39 -0.95 14.56
N ALA A 110 8.65 -2.26 14.58
CA ALA A 110 7.76 -3.27 14.02
C ALA A 110 6.41 -3.35 14.76
N ALA A 111 6.41 -3.23 16.08
CA ALA A 111 5.17 -3.18 16.87
C ALA A 111 4.35 -1.91 16.61
N SER A 112 5.01 -0.77 16.38
CA SER A 112 4.38 0.49 16.01
C SER A 112 3.77 0.44 14.61
N GLU A 113 4.51 -0.08 13.62
CA GLU A 113 4.02 -0.29 12.24
C GLU A 113 2.80 -1.22 12.24
N LEU A 114 2.88 -2.37 12.93
CA LEU A 114 1.75 -3.30 13.07
C LEU A 114 0.53 -2.64 13.72
N LYS A 115 0.74 -1.86 14.78
CA LYS A 115 -0.36 -1.15 15.45
C LYS A 115 -1.02 -0.13 14.52
N GLU A 116 -0.24 0.58 13.70
CA GLU A 116 -0.80 1.54 12.76
C GLU A 116 -1.68 0.84 11.71
N TYR A 117 -1.19 -0.24 11.10
CA TYR A 117 -1.97 -1.04 10.15
C TYR A 117 -3.25 -1.61 10.79
N GLN A 118 -3.20 -2.09 12.03
CA GLN A 118 -4.39 -2.55 12.77
C GLN A 118 -5.41 -1.42 13.01
N ASP A 119 -4.95 -0.23 13.40
CA ASP A 119 -5.80 0.95 13.59
C ASP A 119 -6.40 1.42 12.23
N GLN A 120 -5.66 1.28 11.12
CA GLN A 120 -6.15 1.53 9.75
C GLN A 120 -7.22 0.50 9.34
N VAL A 121 -6.98 -0.81 9.54
CA VAL A 121 -7.96 -1.88 9.30
C VAL A 121 -9.27 -1.65 10.07
N GLY A 122 -9.18 -1.31 11.36
CA GLY A 122 -10.34 -1.00 12.21
C GLY A 122 -11.13 0.24 11.79
N SER A 123 -10.66 0.98 10.77
CA SER A 123 -11.30 2.17 10.23
C SER A 123 -11.83 2.02 8.79
N ILE A 124 -11.75 0.82 8.20
CA ILE A 124 -12.20 0.54 6.84
C ILE A 124 -13.68 0.87 6.64
N GLN A 125 -13.97 1.67 5.61
CA GLN A 125 -15.31 2.08 5.20
C GLN A 125 -15.44 2.13 3.67
N ASN A 126 -16.68 2.13 3.17
CA ASN A 126 -17.00 2.28 1.74
C ASN A 126 -16.28 1.29 0.81
N ALA A 127 -16.03 0.08 1.32
CA ALA A 127 -15.31 -0.98 0.64
C ALA A 127 -16.07 -1.49 -0.59
N VAL A 128 -15.37 -1.64 -1.71
CA VAL A 128 -15.94 -2.10 -3.00
C VAL A 128 -14.91 -2.93 -3.75
N CYS A 129 -15.25 -4.19 -4.03
CA CYS A 129 -14.52 -5.07 -4.94
C CYS A 129 -15.09 -4.99 -6.37
N ARG A 130 -14.23 -5.07 -7.38
CA ARG A 130 -14.61 -5.23 -8.80
C ARG A 130 -13.53 -5.98 -9.57
N ASP A 131 -13.93 -6.87 -10.47
CA ASP A 131 -13.02 -7.39 -11.50
C ASP A 131 -12.79 -6.37 -12.61
N LYS A 132 -11.58 -6.34 -13.14
CA LYS A 132 -11.18 -5.47 -14.24
C LYS A 132 -10.08 -6.08 -15.10
N THR A 133 -10.36 -6.25 -16.38
CA THR A 133 -9.33 -6.59 -17.38
C THR A 133 -8.57 -5.33 -17.80
N ILE A 134 -7.24 -5.36 -17.73
CA ILE A 134 -6.36 -4.27 -18.19
C ILE A 134 -5.31 -4.88 -19.12
N LYS A 135 -5.29 -4.46 -20.39
CA LYS A 135 -4.37 -4.98 -21.43
C LYS A 135 -4.39 -6.53 -21.57
N GLY A 136 -5.54 -7.15 -21.32
CA GLY A 136 -5.71 -8.61 -21.40
C GLY A 136 -5.43 -9.37 -20.10
N VAL A 137 -4.87 -8.72 -19.07
CA VAL A 137 -4.66 -9.33 -17.74
C VAL A 137 -5.86 -9.02 -16.83
N ASN A 138 -6.33 -10.01 -16.09
CA ASN A 138 -7.46 -9.87 -15.16
C ASN A 138 -6.97 -9.51 -13.76
N TYR A 139 -7.53 -8.44 -13.21
CA TYR A 139 -7.24 -7.98 -11.86
C TYR A 139 -8.52 -7.93 -11.02
N GLU A 140 -8.40 -8.33 -9.77
CA GLU A 140 -9.27 -7.83 -8.72
C GLU A 140 -8.88 -6.38 -8.42
N THR A 141 -9.87 -5.53 -8.21
CA THR A 141 -9.66 -4.19 -7.66
C THR A 141 -10.49 -4.04 -6.40
N VAL A 142 -9.84 -3.77 -5.27
CA VAL A 142 -10.49 -3.54 -3.97
C VAL A 142 -10.19 -2.11 -3.58
N ARG A 143 -11.25 -1.33 -3.33
CA ARG A 143 -11.15 0.07 -2.92
C ARG A 143 -11.89 0.27 -1.61
N ALA A 144 -11.25 0.93 -0.65
CA ALA A 144 -11.88 1.40 0.57
C ALA A 144 -11.34 2.76 1.00
N ASP A 145 -12.01 3.34 1.97
CA ASP A 145 -11.60 4.54 2.71
C ASP A 145 -11.14 4.09 4.11
N MET A 146 -10.02 4.63 4.58
CA MET A 146 -9.40 4.34 5.88
C MET A 146 -8.91 5.64 6.52
N LYS A 147 -8.69 5.64 7.83
CA LYS A 147 -8.05 6.75 8.56
C LYS A 147 -6.60 6.39 8.85
N VAL A 148 -5.67 7.24 8.44
CA VAL A 148 -4.24 7.09 8.78
C VAL A 148 -3.87 8.03 9.92
N ARG A 149 -2.94 7.59 10.79
CA ARG A 149 -2.48 8.38 11.94
C ARG A 149 -1.14 9.05 11.63
N LEU A 150 -1.17 9.94 10.65
CA LEU A 150 -0.23 11.06 10.57
C LEU A 150 -0.49 12.01 11.77
N PRO A 151 0.38 13.01 12.06
CA PRO A 151 0.21 13.88 13.23
C PRO A 151 -1.17 14.56 13.35
N GLU A 152 -1.89 14.72 12.23
CA GLU A 152 -3.31 15.10 12.21
C GLU A 152 -4.18 13.97 11.60
N PRO A 153 -5.45 13.79 12.05
CA PRO A 153 -6.37 12.80 11.50
C PRO A 153 -6.56 12.98 10.00
N THR A 154 -6.18 11.97 9.23
CA THR A 154 -6.06 12.06 7.77
C THR A 154 -6.92 10.99 7.10
N GLU A 155 -7.70 11.37 6.08
CA GLU A 155 -8.47 10.42 5.28
C GLU A 155 -7.60 9.84 4.15
N MET A 156 -7.59 8.51 4.02
CA MET A 156 -6.90 7.80 2.95
C MET A 156 -7.85 6.91 2.17
N ARG A 157 -8.06 7.21 0.88
CA ARG A 157 -8.75 6.32 -0.06
C ARG A 157 -7.73 5.48 -0.79
N THR A 158 -7.74 4.18 -0.58
CA THR A 158 -6.80 3.23 -1.19
C THR A 158 -7.51 2.35 -2.21
N ILE A 159 -6.82 2.05 -3.32
CA ILE A 159 -7.20 1.02 -4.31
C ILE A 159 -6.05 0.03 -4.41
N TYR A 160 -6.29 -1.23 -4.04
CA TYR A 160 -5.40 -2.33 -4.41
C TYR A 160 -5.81 -2.91 -5.76
N GLN A 161 -4.81 -3.25 -6.58
CA GLN A 161 -4.96 -4.06 -7.80
C GLN A 161 -4.22 -5.37 -7.56
N VAL A 162 -4.97 -6.47 -7.57
CA VAL A 162 -4.48 -7.81 -7.23
C VAL A 162 -4.60 -8.69 -8.46
N SER A 163 -3.51 -9.37 -8.79
CA SER A 163 -3.48 -10.36 -9.86
C SER A 163 -4.44 -11.51 -9.53
N ARG A 164 -5.32 -11.87 -10.48
CA ARG A 164 -6.25 -13.01 -10.31
C ARG A 164 -5.56 -14.36 -10.48
N ASP A 165 -4.35 -14.40 -11.04
CA ASP A 165 -3.63 -15.64 -11.35
C ASP A 165 -2.90 -16.22 -10.13
N ASP A 166 -2.40 -15.35 -9.24
CA ASP A 166 -1.55 -15.71 -8.09
C ASP A 166 -1.90 -14.99 -6.78
N GLY A 167 -2.85 -14.05 -6.78
CA GLY A 167 -3.24 -13.29 -5.59
C GLY A 167 -2.25 -12.18 -5.18
N THR A 168 -1.27 -11.85 -6.03
CA THR A 168 -0.26 -10.83 -5.72
C THR A 168 -0.81 -9.42 -5.88
N ILE A 169 -0.59 -8.54 -4.88
CA ILE A 169 -0.82 -7.10 -5.02
C ILE A 169 0.22 -6.53 -5.98
N VAL A 170 -0.17 -6.24 -7.21
CA VAL A 170 0.73 -5.66 -8.24
C VAL A 170 0.78 -4.13 -8.19
N ARG A 171 -0.22 -3.50 -7.59
CA ARG A 171 -0.32 -2.04 -7.47
C ARG A 171 -1.18 -1.61 -6.31
N SER A 172 -0.78 -0.55 -5.62
CA SER A 172 -1.62 0.23 -4.72
C SER A 172 -1.71 1.67 -5.22
N ILE A 173 -2.86 2.31 -5.04
CA ILE A 173 -3.05 3.73 -5.33
C ILE A 173 -3.78 4.36 -4.15
N SER A 174 -3.11 5.24 -3.42
CA SER A 174 -3.65 5.89 -2.23
C SER A 174 -3.75 7.39 -2.42
N LEU A 175 -4.95 7.94 -2.27
CA LEU A 175 -5.18 9.38 -2.13
C LEU A 175 -5.32 9.71 -0.65
N ILE A 176 -4.34 10.44 -0.13
CA ILE A 176 -4.23 10.87 1.26
C ILE A 176 -4.63 12.36 1.31
N THR A 177 -5.55 12.73 2.19
CA THR A 177 -6.04 14.12 2.33
C THR A 177 -5.88 14.59 3.77
N SER A 178 -5.01 15.57 3.99
CA SER A 178 -4.66 16.15 5.30
C SER A 178 -4.69 17.67 5.19
N ASP A 179 -5.44 18.34 6.07
CA ASP A 179 -5.61 19.81 6.09
C ASP A 179 -5.90 20.42 4.69
N GLY A 180 -6.76 19.75 3.91
CA GLY A 180 -7.12 20.15 2.55
C GLY A 180 -6.06 19.87 1.47
N LEU A 181 -4.81 19.58 1.86
CA LEU A 181 -3.74 19.17 0.94
C LEU A 181 -3.89 17.70 0.55
N ARG A 182 -3.59 17.38 -0.72
CA ARG A 182 -3.70 16.02 -1.26
C ARG A 182 -2.31 15.48 -1.61
N THR A 183 -2.08 14.24 -1.21
CA THR A 183 -0.94 13.43 -1.64
C THR A 183 -1.48 12.20 -2.37
N LEU A 184 -0.97 11.94 -3.57
CA LEU A 184 -1.29 10.73 -4.33
C LEU A 184 -0.06 9.82 -4.36
N VAL A 185 -0.18 8.63 -3.81
CA VAL A 185 0.85 7.58 -3.84
C VAL A 185 0.43 6.50 -4.84
N ASP A 186 1.26 6.24 -5.85
CA ASP A 186 1.12 5.12 -6.81
C ASP A 186 2.30 4.17 -6.60
N GLU A 187 2.09 3.05 -5.91
CA GLU A 187 3.11 2.01 -5.75
C GLU A 187 2.89 0.90 -6.78
N ARG A 188 3.95 0.48 -7.47
CA ARG A 188 3.93 -0.66 -8.38
C ARG A 188 4.88 -1.72 -7.86
N ARG A 189 4.33 -2.90 -7.57
CA ARG A 189 5.00 -4.01 -6.91
C ARG A 189 5.28 -5.10 -7.94
N THR A 190 6.53 -5.54 -8.03
CA THR A 190 6.97 -6.60 -8.94
C THR A 190 7.71 -7.66 -8.15
N PRO A 191 7.25 -8.93 -8.13
CA PRO A 191 8.00 -10.04 -7.55
C PRO A 191 9.38 -10.14 -8.20
N ALA A 192 10.41 -10.32 -7.37
CA ALA A 192 11.81 -10.34 -7.79
C ALA A 192 12.54 -11.55 -7.18
N PRO A 193 12.16 -12.79 -7.53
CA PRO A 193 12.82 -13.99 -7.03
C PRO A 193 14.31 -13.98 -7.38
N GLY A 194 15.17 -14.21 -6.39
CA GLY A 194 16.63 -14.11 -6.56
C GLY A 194 17.19 -12.68 -6.51
N LEU A 195 16.39 -11.68 -6.10
CA LEU A 195 16.89 -10.35 -5.72
C LEU A 195 18.01 -10.47 -4.67
N THR A 196 19.12 -9.80 -4.94
CA THR A 196 20.20 -9.57 -3.97
C THR A 196 20.36 -8.07 -3.70
N LEU A 197 20.88 -7.74 -2.52
CA LEU A 197 21.15 -6.37 -2.07
C LEU A 197 22.64 -6.25 -1.67
N PRO A 198 23.27 -5.06 -1.76
CA PRO A 198 24.64 -4.80 -1.27
C PRO A 198 25.73 -5.64 -1.96
N GLU A 199 26.85 -5.96 -1.30
CA GLU A 199 27.19 -5.85 0.13
C GLU A 199 28.12 -4.64 0.48
N PRO A 200 27.92 -3.96 1.63
CA PRO A 200 28.91 -3.05 2.21
C PRO A 200 30.01 -3.76 3.01
N GLU A 201 31.22 -3.20 2.97
CA GLU A 201 32.35 -3.50 3.88
C GLU A 201 32.20 -2.79 5.26
#